data_AF-A0A9Q1BLX5-F1
#
_entry.id   AF-A0A9Q1BLX5-F1
#
_cell.length_a   1.000
_cell.length_b   1.000
_cell.length_c   1.000
_cell.angle_alpha   90.00
_cell.angle_beta   90.00
_cell.angle_gamma   90.00
#
_symmetry.space_group_name_H-M   'P 1'
#
loop_
_entity.id
_entity.type
_entity.pdbx_description
1 polymer ?
#
loop_
_entity_poly.entity_id
_entity_poly.type
_entity_poly.pdbx_seq_one_letter_code
_entity_poly.pdbx_strand_id
1 'polypeptide(L)'
;MPPDQPTLRGRECIIASANQMWESGIRKVELKMEEAVGIGDDMAYSRGLVNFSLGDGTTVFKGKYFVLWKRVDGKLHLFNDIFNTATSNT
;
A
#
# COMPACT_ATOMS: atom_id res chain seq x y z
N MET A 1 -5.74 3.59 2.42
CA MET A 1 -6.01 4.12 3.77
C MET A 1 -4.66 4.40 4.41
N PRO A 2 -4.14 5.61 4.23
CA PRO A 2 -2.89 6.02 4.86
C PRO A 2 -3.04 6.15 6.39
N PRO A 3 -1.96 5.96 7.17
CA PRO A 3 -1.97 6.18 8.60
C PRO A 3 -2.36 7.61 8.95
N ASP A 4 -3.15 7.79 10.01
CA ASP A 4 -3.50 9.10 10.59
C ASP A 4 -4.14 10.08 9.59
N GLN A 5 -4.79 9.55 8.54
CA GLN A 5 -5.44 10.33 7.49
C GLN A 5 -6.86 9.80 7.23
N PRO A 6 -7.77 10.65 6.74
CA PRO A 6 -9.07 10.19 6.24
C PRO A 6 -8.94 9.13 5.14
N THR A 7 -9.99 8.32 4.98
CA THR A 7 -10.04 7.36 3.87
C THR A 7 -10.12 8.10 2.53
N LEU A 8 -9.10 7.89 1.69
CA LEU A 8 -9.10 8.35 0.30
C LEU A 8 -9.97 7.42 -0.56
N ARG A 9 -10.81 8.00 -1.43
CA ARG A 9 -11.75 7.25 -2.30
C ARG A 9 -11.59 7.68 -3.75
N GLY A 10 -11.64 6.71 -4.66
CA GLY A 10 -11.55 6.97 -6.10
C GLY A 10 -10.12 7.17 -6.61
N ARG A 11 -9.92 6.95 -7.92
CA ARG A 11 -8.61 6.95 -8.56
C ARG A 11 -7.88 8.30 -8.43
N GLU A 12 -8.61 9.40 -8.58
CA GLU A 12 -8.04 10.75 -8.57
C GLU A 12 -7.42 11.10 -7.21
N CYS A 13 -8.12 10.82 -6.10
CA CYS A 13 -7.56 11.05 -4.76
C CYS A 13 -6.31 10.20 -4.49
N ILE A 14 -6.26 8.97 -5.01
CA ILE A 14 -5.08 8.11 -4.86
C ILE A 14 -3.90 8.63 -5.69
N ILE A 15 -4.13 9.08 -6.92
CA ILE A 15 -3.08 9.73 -7.74
C ILE A 15 -2.56 10.98 -7.06
N ALA A 16 -3.45 11.84 -6.54
CA ALA A 16 -3.04 13.05 -5.82
C ALA A 16 -2.19 12.72 -4.57
N SER A 17 -2.56 11.68 -3.82
CA SER A 17 -1.77 11.23 -2.66
C SER A 17 -0.42 10.64 -3.08
N ALA A 18 -0.35 9.87 -4.17
CA ALA A 18 0.92 9.36 -4.69
C ALA A 18 1.84 10.48 -5.18
N ASN A 19 1.29 11.52 -5.82
CA ASN A 19 2.05 12.72 -6.21
C ASN A 19 2.59 13.46 -4.98
N GLN A 20 1.80 13.62 -3.92
CA GLN A 20 2.27 14.23 -2.66
C GLN A 20 3.41 13.41 -2.02
N MET A 21 3.34 12.08 -2.05
CA MET A 21 4.44 11.21 -1.60
C MET A 21 5.70 11.40 -2.45
N TRP A 22 5.54 11.56 -3.77
CA TRP A 22 6.66 11.86 -4.65
C TRP A 22 7.25 13.25 -4.37
N GLU A 23 6.42 14.27 -4.20
CA GLU A 23 6.84 15.63 -3.88
C GLU A 23 7.54 15.74 -2.53
N SER A 24 7.17 14.90 -1.54
CA SER A 24 7.86 14.82 -0.24
C SER A 24 9.24 14.15 -0.29
N GLY A 25 9.66 13.67 -1.46
CA GLY A 25 10.99 13.12 -1.70
C GLY A 25 11.07 11.59 -1.63
N ILE A 26 9.95 10.88 -1.45
CA ILE A 26 9.93 9.40 -1.51
C ILE A 26 10.29 8.97 -2.93
N ARG A 27 11.29 8.10 -3.06
CA ARG A 27 11.75 7.58 -4.36
C ARG A 27 11.78 6.06 -4.43
N LYS A 28 11.68 5.39 -3.28
CA LYS A 28 11.66 3.93 -3.20
C LYS A 28 10.49 3.48 -2.33
N VAL A 29 9.70 2.55 -2.87
CA VAL A 29 8.68 1.81 -2.14
C VAL A 29 9.01 0.33 -2.28
N GLU A 30 9.26 -0.34 -1.16
CA GLU A 30 9.56 -1.78 -1.13
C GLU A 30 8.41 -2.51 -0.45
N LEU A 31 7.84 -3.49 -1.15
CA LEU A 31 6.82 -4.39 -0.62
C LEU A 31 7.40 -5.78 -0.49
N LYS A 32 7.38 -6.33 0.73
CA LYS A 32 7.67 -7.75 0.98
C LYS A 32 6.34 -8.45 1.25
N MET A 33 5.81 -9.11 0.22
CA MET A 33 4.60 -9.91 0.36
C MET A 33 4.87 -11.13 1.23
N GLU A 34 4.05 -11.33 2.25
CA GLU A 34 4.12 -12.49 3.17
C GLU A 34 3.02 -13.51 2.86
N GLU A 35 1.89 -13.03 2.37
CA GLU A 35 0.73 -13.86 2.08
C GLU A 35 -0.07 -13.26 0.92
N ALA A 36 -0.58 -14.13 0.04
CA ALA A 36 -1.56 -13.79 -0.98
C ALA A 36 -2.51 -14.97 -1.18
N VAL A 37 -3.82 -14.72 -1.11
CA VAL A 37 -4.85 -15.76 -1.15
C VAL A 37 -6.05 -15.27 -1.96
N GLY A 38 -6.56 -16.15 -2.84
CA GLY A 38 -7.80 -15.93 -3.56
C GLY A 38 -9.03 -16.12 -2.66
N ILE A 39 -10.04 -15.29 -2.84
CA ILE A 39 -11.34 -15.38 -2.15
C ILE A 39 -12.42 -15.49 -3.24
N GLY A 40 -12.92 -16.70 -3.47
CA GLY A 40 -13.80 -16.97 -4.60
C GLY A 40 -13.13 -16.65 -5.94
N ASP A 41 -13.93 -16.28 -6.95
CA ASP A 41 -13.44 -16.10 -8.32
C ASP A 41 -12.90 -14.69 -8.60
N ASP A 42 -13.48 -13.69 -7.93
CA ASP A 42 -13.29 -12.28 -8.27
C ASP A 42 -12.49 -11.47 -7.25
N MET A 43 -12.13 -12.06 -6.11
CA MET A 43 -11.43 -11.35 -5.05
C MET A 43 -10.14 -12.07 -4.66
N ALA A 44 -9.18 -11.32 -4.15
CA ALA A 44 -8.00 -11.85 -3.50
C ALA A 44 -7.55 -10.87 -2.43
N TYR A 45 -6.79 -11.32 -1.44
CA TYR A 45 -6.05 -10.42 -0.57
C TYR A 45 -4.56 -10.68 -0.65
N SER A 46 -3.78 -9.68 -0.30
CA SER A 46 -2.36 -9.83 0.00
C SER A 46 -2.00 -9.00 1.22
N ARG A 47 -1.08 -9.49 2.04
CA ARG A 47 -0.50 -8.71 3.14
C ARG A 47 1.01 -8.91 3.22
N GLY A 48 1.67 -7.99 3.91
CA GLY A 48 3.09 -8.10 4.17
C GLY A 48 3.68 -6.83 4.75
N LEU A 49 4.96 -6.61 4.50
CA LEU A 49 5.71 -5.46 4.98
C LEU A 49 5.91 -4.42 3.89
N VAL A 50 5.99 -3.15 4.28
CA VAL A 50 6.19 -2.02 3.38
C VAL A 50 7.22 -1.05 3.96
N ASN A 51 8.16 -0.61 3.13
CA ASN A 51 9.11 0.45 3.46
C ASN A 51 9.05 1.57 2.43
N PHE A 52 9.08 2.82 2.89
CA PHE A 52 9.27 3.99 2.02
C PHE A 52 10.60 4.66 2.33
N SER A 53 11.37 4.96 1.29
CA SER A 53 12.66 5.64 1.41
C SER A 53 12.75 6.86 0.49
N LEU A 54 13.49 7.86 0.96
CA LEU A 54 13.84 9.05 0.19
C LEU A 54 14.88 8.71 -0.89
N GLY A 55 15.15 9.69 -1.77
CA GLY A 55 16.13 9.56 -2.86
C GLY A 55 17.57 9.30 -2.41
N ASP A 56 17.93 9.68 -1.19
CA ASP A 56 19.24 9.43 -0.58
C ASP A 56 19.35 8.04 0.09
N GLY A 57 18.26 7.25 0.07
CA GLY A 57 18.18 5.93 0.70
C GLY A 57 17.67 5.94 2.15
N THR A 58 17.47 7.11 2.76
CA THR A 58 16.91 7.23 4.12
C THR A 58 15.51 6.62 4.18
N THR A 59 15.31 5.61 5.03
CA THR A 59 13.97 5.01 5.23
C THR A 59 13.15 5.89 6.18
N VAL A 60 12.03 6.42 5.69
CA VAL A 60 11.14 7.33 6.43
C VAL A 60 9.85 6.66 6.91
N PHE A 61 9.55 5.47 6.38
CA PHE A 61 8.42 4.67 6.83
C PHE A 61 8.78 3.18 6.82
N LYS A 62 8.42 2.48 7.89
CA LYS A 62 8.45 1.02 8.00
C LYS A 62 7.12 0.54 8.56
N GLY A 63 6.48 -0.37 7.84
CA GLY A 63 5.11 -0.71 8.11
C GLY A 63 4.71 -2.10 7.65
N LYS A 64 3.43 -2.37 7.84
CA LYS A 64 2.72 -3.51 7.32
C LYS A 64 1.54 -3.04 6.50
N TYR A 65 1.17 -3.82 5.48
CA TYR A 65 0.07 -3.51 4.58
C TYR A 65 -0.90 -4.69 4.46
N PHE A 66 -2.13 -4.36 4.09
CA PHE A 66 -3.13 -5.29 3.61
C PHE A 66 -3.83 -4.67 2.40
N VAL A 67 -3.91 -5.44 1.31
CA VAL A 67 -4.62 -5.05 0.09
C VAL A 67 -5.68 -6.08 -0.22
N LEU A 68 -6.91 -5.61 -0.42
CA LEU A 68 -7.98 -6.34 -1.08
C LEU A 68 -7.92 -6.02 -2.57
N TRP A 69 -7.88 -7.06 -3.37
CA TRP A 69 -7.86 -7.01 -4.82
C TRP A 69 -9.22 -7.44 -5.37
N LYS A 70 -9.64 -6.79 -6.45
CA LYS A 70 -10.83 -7.16 -7.22
C LYS A 70 -10.45 -7.46 -8.65
N ARG A 71 -11.00 -8.55 -9.20
CA ARG A 71 -10.90 -8.90 -10.60
C ARG A 71 -11.87 -8.04 -11.41
N VAL A 72 -11.35 -7.37 -12.42
CA VAL A 72 -12.12 -6.60 -13.40
C VAL A 72 -11.53 -6.96 -14.75
N ASP A 73 -12.37 -7.45 -15.67
CA ASP A 73 -11.96 -7.87 -17.01
C ASP A 73 -10.74 -8.81 -17.01
N GLY A 74 -10.77 -9.79 -16.10
CA GLY A 74 -9.72 -10.80 -15.94
C GLY A 74 -8.47 -10.35 -15.17
N LYS A 75 -8.34 -9.06 -14.83
CA LYS A 75 -7.16 -8.50 -14.16
C LYS A 75 -7.45 -8.12 -12.72
N LEU A 76 -6.48 -8.34 -11.82
CA LEU A 76 -6.59 -7.88 -10.44
C LEU A 76 -6.22 -6.40 -10.34
N HIS A 77 -7.10 -5.63 -9.72
CA HIS A 77 -6.92 -4.22 -9.41
C HIS A 77 -6.97 -4.01 -7.90
N LEU A 78 -6.19 -3.06 -7.37
CA LEU A 78 -6.34 -2.64 -5.98
C LEU A 78 -7.75 -2.12 -5.77
N PHE A 79 -8.48 -2.72 -4.83
CA PHE A 79 -9.84 -2.33 -4.49
C PHE A 79 -9.88 -1.61 -3.14
N ASN A 80 -9.21 -2.16 -2.13
CA ASN A 80 -8.94 -1.49 -0.87
C ASN A 80 -7.48 -1.70 -0.49
N ASP A 81 -6.84 -0.65 0.01
CA ASP A 81 -5.48 -0.69 0.53
C ASP A 81 -5.47 -0.03 1.91
N ILE A 82 -4.80 -0.66 2.87
CA ILE A 82 -4.49 -0.09 4.18
C ILE A 82 -3.05 -0.45 4.57
N PHE A 83 -2.35 0.52 5.13
CA PHE A 83 -1.04 0.30 5.72
C PHE A 83 -0.91 1.10 7.01
N ASN A 84 -0.09 0.60 7.92
CA ASN A 84 0.20 1.25 9.20
C ASN A 84 1.64 0.95 9.63
N THR A 85 2.12 1.70 10.61
CA THR A 85 3.43 1.46 11.20
C THR A 85 3.48 0.06 11.81
N ALA A 86 4.62 -0.61 11.64
CA ALA A 86 4.91 -1.83 12.37
C ALA A 86 5.70 -1.43 13.61
N THR A 87 5.16 -1.68 14.79
CA THR A 87 5.98 -1.71 16.00
C THR A 87 6.85 -2.96 15.94
N SER A 88 8.14 -2.82 16.22
CA SER A 88 8.96 -3.97 16.60
C SER A 88 8.33 -4.57 17.85
N ASN A 89 7.95 -5.85 17.81
CA ASN A 89 7.66 -6.58 19.05
C ASN A 89 8.94 -6.55 19.87
N THR A 90 8.94 -5.78 20.96
CA THR A 90 9.92 -5.91 22.05
C THR A 90 9.62 -7.17 22.84
#